data_AF-A0A0C3CES2-F1
#
_entry.id   AF-A0A0C3CES2-F1
#
_cell.length_a   1.000
_cell.length_b   1.000
_cell.length_c   1.000
_cell.angle_alpha   90.00
_cell.angle_beta   90.00
_cell.angle_gamma   90.00
#
_symmetry.space_group_name_H-M   'P 1'
#
loop_
_entity.id
_entity.type
_entity.pdbx_description
1 polymer ?
#
loop_
_entity_poly.entity_id
_entity_poly.type
_entity_poly.pdbx_seq_one_letter_code
_entity_poly.pdbx_strand_id
1 'polypeptide(L)'
;MDGDTSFLQSGIVCTAAEYERSLRDSSIHCLTRNETIALMVPTTAALVSLVALSIVFAIVLFSLFSGGVLQALGAVVGFKWIHEGKVEVGGFCSAQGIMQQLGETVSALTILVIAVYAFLCGWLRKDIKSMPVWVTKGLVTAIWVFIAFMTMLGNVLNRGKGQPHFEAPTPYWCWIGVDYLRWRIWGQYFWWWLTLGVSFFICLPTYLCLRKAEFNTNPELKAIKRESLVTLAYPIVYCIFILPLSVVRWISFISHGGSHISTTTNLTVAAIFSLTPASNVALLLVTRTDSVLFGKSKNFTSGYPSLSDSQEYSRHNFEKNQRSETS
;
A
#
# COMPACT_ATOMS: atom_id res chain seq x y z
N MET A 1 -24.98 52.49 -7.15
CA MET A 1 -25.24 51.70 -5.94
C MET A 1 -26.54 51.00 -6.18
N ASP A 2 -26.51 49.69 -6.43
CA ASP A 2 -27.63 48.78 -6.19
C ASP A 2 -26.98 47.39 -6.06
N GLY A 3 -27.26 46.72 -4.95
CA GLY A 3 -26.52 45.53 -4.53
C GLY A 3 -27.22 44.26 -4.98
N ASP A 4 -26.70 43.60 -6.01
CA ASP A 4 -27.10 42.23 -6.34
C ASP A 4 -26.22 41.24 -5.58
N THR A 5 -26.37 41.23 -4.24
CA THR A 5 -25.82 40.18 -3.38
C THR A 5 -26.70 38.93 -3.42
N SER A 6 -26.87 38.38 -4.62
CA SER A 6 -27.55 37.10 -4.83
C SER A 6 -26.68 35.96 -4.29
N PHE A 7 -27.05 35.46 -3.11
CA PHE A 7 -26.81 34.08 -2.69
C PHE A 7 -25.36 33.55 -2.85
N LEU A 8 -24.41 34.11 -2.10
CA LEU A 8 -23.24 33.33 -1.68
C LEU A 8 -23.75 32.17 -0.81
N GLN A 9 -23.95 31.02 -1.45
CA GLN A 9 -24.48 29.81 -0.81
C GLN A 9 -23.60 29.44 0.39
N SER A 10 -24.21 29.46 1.58
CA SER A 10 -23.52 29.61 2.86
C SER A 10 -22.33 28.67 3.05
N GLY A 11 -21.12 29.19 2.86
CA GLY A 11 -19.87 28.50 3.16
C GLY A 11 -18.93 28.21 1.99
N ILE A 12 -19.17 28.68 0.77
CA ILE A 12 -18.15 28.62 -0.32
C ILE A 12 -16.95 29.51 0.05
N VAL A 13 -15.72 29.03 -0.16
CA VAL A 13 -14.49 29.73 0.24
C VAL A 13 -13.86 30.56 -0.91
N CYS A 14 -14.17 30.24 -2.17
CA CYS A 14 -13.73 30.96 -3.38
C CYS A 14 -14.26 32.39 -3.50
N THR A 15 -13.62 33.18 -4.37
CA THR A 15 -14.23 34.42 -4.90
C THR A 15 -15.41 34.13 -5.83
N ALA A 16 -16.33 35.10 -6.01
CA ALA A 16 -17.51 34.94 -6.87
C ALA A 16 -17.15 34.60 -8.33
N ALA A 17 -16.12 35.23 -8.89
CA ALA A 17 -15.65 34.97 -10.26
C ALA A 17 -15.03 33.57 -10.44
N GLU A 18 -14.41 33.01 -9.40
CA GLU A 18 -13.90 31.63 -9.40
C GLU A 18 -15.04 30.62 -9.24
N TYR A 19 -16.02 30.92 -8.40
CA TYR A 19 -17.22 30.08 -8.27
C TYR A 19 -17.99 30.00 -9.60
N GLU A 20 -18.22 31.15 -10.24
CA GLU A 20 -18.79 31.25 -11.59
C GLU A 20 -17.98 30.51 -12.68
N ARG A 21 -16.69 30.28 -12.47
CA ARG A 21 -15.85 29.44 -13.34
C ARG A 21 -16.03 27.96 -13.02
N SER A 22 -16.07 27.58 -11.73
CA SER A 22 -16.28 26.19 -11.29
C SER A 22 -17.64 25.61 -11.70
N LEU A 23 -18.64 26.47 -11.95
CA LEU A 23 -19.94 26.08 -12.50
C LEU A 23 -19.91 25.83 -14.03
N ARG A 24 -18.87 26.28 -14.74
CA ARG A 24 -18.77 26.23 -16.20
C ARG A 24 -17.64 25.33 -16.72
N ASP A 25 -16.61 25.06 -15.90
CA ASP A 25 -15.43 24.31 -16.29
C ASP A 25 -14.92 23.46 -15.11
N SER A 26 -14.55 22.21 -15.38
CA SER A 26 -14.00 21.26 -14.41
C SER A 26 -12.54 21.57 -14.02
N SER A 27 -11.91 22.56 -14.65
CA SER A 27 -10.56 23.02 -14.34
C SER A 27 -10.38 23.60 -12.93
N ILE A 28 -11.46 24.00 -12.26
CA ILE A 28 -11.47 24.52 -10.89
C ILE A 28 -12.68 23.97 -10.12
N HIS A 29 -12.45 23.53 -8.88
CA HIS A 29 -13.49 23.16 -7.94
C HIS A 29 -13.36 24.00 -6.67
N CYS A 30 -14.43 24.71 -6.32
CA CYS A 30 -14.51 25.53 -5.12
C CYS A 30 -15.02 24.71 -3.94
N LEU A 31 -14.23 24.66 -2.87
CA LEU A 31 -14.58 23.93 -1.65
C LEU A 31 -15.56 24.74 -0.81
N THR A 32 -16.56 24.07 -0.24
CA THR A 32 -17.31 24.63 0.88
C THR A 32 -16.56 24.45 2.20
N ARG A 33 -16.95 25.19 3.24
CA ARG A 33 -16.40 25.11 4.60
C ARG A 33 -16.50 23.71 5.18
N ASN A 34 -17.60 22.99 4.92
CA ASN A 34 -17.78 21.62 5.39
C ASN A 34 -16.83 20.65 4.70
N GLU A 35 -16.59 20.86 3.40
CA GLU A 35 -15.69 20.02 2.60
C GLU A 35 -14.23 20.31 2.94
N THR A 36 -13.89 21.57 3.21
CA THR A 36 -12.60 22.00 3.75
C THR A 36 -12.30 21.34 5.10
N ILE A 37 -13.27 21.34 6.02
CA ILE A 37 -13.15 20.65 7.32
C ILE A 37 -13.02 19.14 7.14
N ALA A 38 -13.83 18.53 6.28
CA ALA A 38 -13.79 17.09 6.03
C ALA A 38 -12.50 16.65 5.32
N LEU A 39 -11.90 17.50 4.48
CA LEU A 39 -10.62 17.26 3.79
C LEU A 39 -9.43 17.30 4.76
N MET A 40 -9.54 18.01 5.89
CA MET A 40 -8.50 17.96 6.93
C MET A 40 -8.30 16.56 7.51
N VAL A 41 -9.33 15.71 7.53
CA VAL A 41 -9.25 14.35 8.11
C VAL A 41 -8.28 13.43 7.34
N PRO A 42 -8.41 13.23 6.01
CA PRO A 42 -7.44 12.45 5.24
C PRO A 42 -6.06 13.10 5.20
N THR A 43 -5.97 14.42 5.09
CA THR A 43 -4.69 15.13 5.04
C THR A 43 -3.90 15.02 6.36
N THR A 44 -4.57 15.08 7.52
CA THR A 44 -3.92 14.85 8.83
C THR A 44 -3.58 13.38 9.08
N ALA A 45 -4.44 12.44 8.67
CA ALA A 45 -4.12 11.01 8.69
C ALA A 45 -2.88 10.68 7.84
N ALA A 46 -2.75 11.30 6.67
CA ALA A 46 -1.58 11.18 5.81
C ALA A 46 -0.32 11.81 6.43
N LEU A 47 -0.44 12.91 7.18
CA LEU A 47 0.68 13.50 7.92
C LEU A 47 1.18 12.56 9.03
N VAL A 48 0.28 11.91 9.77
CA VAL A 48 0.64 10.87 10.76
C VAL A 48 1.36 9.70 10.08
N SER A 49 0.86 9.25 8.93
CA SER A 49 1.55 8.25 8.09
C SER A 49 2.95 8.70 7.66
N LEU A 50 3.14 9.96 7.26
CA LEU A 50 4.45 10.51 6.88
C LEU A 50 5.44 10.53 8.05
N VAL A 51 4.99 10.94 9.24
CA VAL A 51 5.81 10.95 10.47
C VAL A 51 6.15 9.53 10.93
N ALA A 52 5.22 8.57 10.82
CA ALA A 52 5.51 7.17 11.10
C ALA A 52 6.59 6.61 10.17
N LEU A 53 6.56 6.96 8.89
CA LEU A 53 7.53 6.52 7.89
C LEU A 53 8.94 7.09 8.14
N SER A 54 9.06 8.36 8.55
CA SER A 54 10.37 9.00 8.78
C SER A 54 11.15 8.37 9.95
N ILE A 55 10.45 7.88 10.97
CA ILE A 55 11.04 7.21 12.15
C ILE A 55 11.75 5.89 11.78
N VAL A 56 11.36 5.23 10.69
CA VAL A 56 11.74 3.82 10.41
C VAL A 56 12.64 3.65 9.19
N PHE A 57 13.13 4.75 8.59
CA PHE A 57 13.86 4.73 7.32
C PHE A 57 15.30 4.16 7.42
N ALA A 58 15.40 2.84 7.54
CA ALA A 58 16.66 2.10 7.48
C ALA A 58 16.57 0.91 6.50
N ILE A 59 16.93 1.22 5.25
CA ILE A 59 17.36 0.33 4.15
C ILE A 59 16.26 -0.50 3.47
N VAL A 60 15.71 -1.55 4.10
CA VAL A 60 15.30 -2.75 3.34
C VAL A 60 13.99 -2.62 2.54
N LEU A 61 12.91 -2.09 3.13
CA LEU A 61 11.54 -2.17 2.57
C LEU A 61 11.21 -1.07 1.55
N PHE A 62 12.19 -0.67 0.74
CA PHE A 62 12.13 0.51 -0.14
C PHE A 62 10.84 0.59 -0.98
N SER A 63 10.37 -0.49 -1.62
CA SER A 63 9.17 -0.41 -2.48
C SER A 63 7.88 -0.04 -1.74
N LEU A 64 7.53 -0.81 -0.70
CA LEU A 64 6.28 -0.63 0.03
C LEU A 64 6.29 0.70 0.82
N PHE A 65 7.45 1.11 1.31
CA PHE A 65 7.60 2.30 2.14
C PHE A 65 7.78 3.55 1.29
N SER A 66 8.49 3.52 0.15
CA SER A 66 8.50 4.63 -0.81
C SER A 66 7.14 4.80 -1.51
N GLY A 67 6.41 3.70 -1.76
CA GLY A 67 5.01 3.76 -2.19
C GLY A 67 4.14 4.45 -1.13
N GLY A 68 4.26 4.04 0.13
CA GLY A 68 3.60 4.68 1.27
C GLY A 68 3.97 6.15 1.49
N VAL A 69 5.23 6.54 1.24
CA VAL A 69 5.68 7.94 1.27
C VAL A 69 5.01 8.74 0.15
N LEU A 70 4.99 8.25 -1.08
CA LEU A 70 4.33 8.94 -2.20
C LEU A 70 2.81 9.07 -1.99
N GLN A 71 2.16 8.02 -1.48
CA GLN A 71 0.75 8.05 -1.09
C GLN A 71 0.49 9.09 0.00
N ALA A 72 1.30 9.11 1.07
CA ALA A 72 1.17 10.08 2.15
C ALA A 72 1.43 11.52 1.66
N LEU A 73 2.47 11.76 0.86
CA LEU A 73 2.76 13.08 0.28
C LEU A 73 1.60 13.57 -0.60
N GLY A 74 1.05 12.71 -1.47
CA GLY A 74 -0.08 13.05 -2.33
C GLY A 74 -1.33 13.51 -1.57
N ALA A 75 -1.58 12.96 -0.37
CA ALA A 75 -2.67 13.37 0.50
C ALA A 75 -2.34 14.56 1.43
N VAL A 76 -1.09 14.67 1.93
CA VAL A 76 -0.60 15.82 2.73
C VAL A 76 -0.61 17.11 1.92
N VAL A 77 -0.36 17.02 0.62
CA VAL A 77 -0.47 18.13 -0.34
C VAL A 77 -1.88 18.78 -0.34
N GLY A 78 -2.91 18.08 0.16
CA GLY A 78 -4.25 18.62 0.41
C GLY A 78 -4.29 19.85 1.32
N PHE A 79 -3.28 20.09 2.18
CA PHE A 79 -3.18 21.33 2.97
C PHE A 79 -3.19 22.61 2.13
N LYS A 80 -2.65 22.59 0.89
CA LYS A 80 -2.74 23.75 -0.01
C LYS A 80 -4.20 24.05 -0.35
N TRP A 81 -4.96 23.03 -0.73
CA TRP A 81 -6.36 23.18 -1.13
C TRP A 81 -7.25 23.59 0.06
N ILE A 82 -6.95 23.08 1.26
CA ILE A 82 -7.61 23.50 2.51
C ILE A 82 -7.36 25.00 2.78
N HIS A 83 -6.13 25.48 2.56
CA HIS A 83 -5.77 26.90 2.75
C HIS A 83 -6.36 27.82 1.67
N GLU A 84 -6.36 27.38 0.41
CA GLU A 84 -6.87 28.19 -0.72
C GLU A 84 -8.39 28.11 -0.89
N GLY A 85 -9.07 27.14 -0.28
CA GLY A 85 -10.51 26.95 -0.42
C GLY A 85 -10.95 26.47 -1.81
N LYS A 86 -10.00 26.03 -2.64
CA LYS A 86 -10.21 25.56 -4.02
C LYS A 86 -9.20 24.50 -4.42
N VAL A 87 -9.53 23.75 -5.45
CA VAL A 87 -8.66 22.80 -6.16
C VAL A 87 -8.66 23.21 -7.62
N GLU A 88 -7.50 23.50 -8.22
CA GLU A 88 -7.42 23.98 -9.60
C GLU A 88 -6.28 23.30 -10.40
N VAL A 89 -6.47 23.17 -11.71
CA VAL A 89 -5.46 22.60 -12.62
C VAL A 89 -4.17 23.41 -12.64
N GLY A 90 -3.04 22.72 -12.82
CA GLY A 90 -1.71 23.32 -12.86
C GLY A 90 -0.62 22.33 -12.45
N GLY A 91 0.65 22.77 -12.47
CA GLY A 91 1.78 21.88 -12.16
C GLY A 91 1.71 21.23 -10.78
N PHE A 92 1.16 21.94 -9.79
CA PHE A 92 0.94 21.41 -8.43
C PHE A 92 -0.15 20.33 -8.38
N CYS A 93 -1.24 20.53 -9.13
CA CYS A 93 -2.32 19.57 -9.31
C CYS A 93 -1.81 18.29 -10.00
N SER A 94 -1.05 18.44 -11.09
CA SER A 94 -0.44 17.30 -11.78
C SER A 94 0.57 16.55 -10.91
N ALA A 95 1.39 17.25 -10.13
CA ALA A 95 2.31 16.62 -9.18
C ALA A 95 1.54 15.80 -8.11
N GLN A 96 0.43 16.32 -7.58
CA GLN A 96 -0.39 15.61 -6.60
C GLN A 96 -1.02 14.32 -7.18
N GLY A 97 -1.57 14.41 -8.40
CA GLY A 97 -2.18 13.26 -9.09
C GLY A 97 -1.18 12.15 -9.37
N ILE A 98 -0.01 12.52 -9.91
CA ILE A 98 1.11 11.61 -10.16
C ILE A 98 1.61 10.96 -8.87
N MET A 99 1.79 11.70 -7.77
CA MET A 99 2.24 11.14 -6.49
C MET A 99 1.26 10.10 -5.93
N GLN A 100 -0.04 10.38 -5.98
CA GLN A 100 -1.08 9.42 -5.57
C GLN A 100 -1.07 8.17 -6.47
N GLN A 101 -1.13 8.34 -7.79
CA GLN A 101 -1.16 7.22 -8.73
C GLN A 101 0.06 6.30 -8.56
N LEU A 102 1.27 6.87 -8.50
CA LEU A 102 2.49 6.11 -8.29
C LEU A 102 2.48 5.40 -6.93
N GLY A 103 2.27 6.14 -5.84
CA GLY A 103 2.39 5.63 -4.48
C GLY A 103 1.39 4.52 -4.14
N GLU A 104 0.13 4.74 -4.49
CA GLU A 104 -0.96 3.83 -4.17
C GLU A 104 -0.91 2.56 -5.03
N THR A 105 -0.55 2.69 -6.32
CA THR A 105 -0.53 1.54 -7.25
C THR A 105 0.71 0.67 -7.05
N VAL A 106 1.89 1.27 -6.79
CA VAL A 106 3.09 0.51 -6.38
C VAL A 106 2.84 -0.24 -5.07
N SER A 107 2.17 0.39 -4.09
CA SER A 107 1.84 -0.25 -2.82
C SER A 107 0.93 -1.46 -3.04
N ALA A 108 -0.15 -1.32 -3.81
CA ALA A 108 -1.05 -2.42 -4.15
C ALA A 108 -0.32 -3.59 -4.83
N LEU A 109 0.47 -3.33 -5.89
CA LEU A 109 1.23 -4.37 -6.59
C LEU A 109 2.29 -5.04 -5.70
N THR A 110 2.94 -4.29 -4.80
CA THR A 110 3.88 -4.85 -3.83
C THR A 110 3.15 -5.79 -2.85
N ILE A 111 1.94 -5.43 -2.42
CA ILE A 111 1.10 -6.26 -1.52
C ILE A 111 0.58 -7.51 -2.23
N LEU A 112 0.23 -7.43 -3.51
CA LEU A 112 -0.13 -8.58 -4.35
C LEU A 112 1.01 -9.61 -4.40
N VAL A 113 2.26 -9.16 -4.60
CA VAL A 113 3.45 -10.01 -4.55
C VAL A 113 3.64 -10.65 -3.18
N ILE A 114 3.47 -9.89 -2.09
CA ILE A 114 3.56 -10.39 -0.71
C ILE A 114 2.50 -11.47 -0.43
N ALA A 115 1.26 -11.27 -0.89
CA ALA A 115 0.18 -12.25 -0.75
C ALA A 115 0.49 -13.55 -1.50
N VAL A 116 0.91 -13.47 -2.76
CA VAL A 116 1.28 -14.65 -3.56
C VAL A 116 2.48 -15.39 -2.95
N TYR A 117 3.49 -14.67 -2.45
CA TYR A 117 4.63 -15.27 -1.74
C TYR A 117 4.18 -16.02 -0.47
N ALA A 118 3.34 -15.40 0.36
CA ALA A 118 2.79 -16.02 1.57
C ALA A 118 1.98 -17.30 1.25
N PHE A 119 1.19 -17.28 0.17
CA PHE A 119 0.45 -18.45 -0.29
C PHE A 119 1.38 -19.59 -0.68
N LEU A 120 2.41 -19.32 -1.50
CA LEU A 120 3.32 -20.35 -1.98
C LEU A 120 4.08 -21.02 -0.83
N CYS A 121 4.56 -20.24 0.15
CA CYS A 121 5.18 -20.76 1.37
C CYS A 121 4.22 -21.64 2.19
N GLY A 122 2.99 -21.16 2.43
CA GLY A 122 2.00 -21.89 3.23
C GLY A 122 1.42 -23.13 2.53
N TRP A 123 1.29 -23.13 1.20
CA TRP A 123 0.70 -24.22 0.44
C TRP A 123 1.70 -25.31 0.09
N LEU A 124 2.90 -24.95 -0.39
CA LEU A 124 3.86 -25.94 -0.88
C LEU A 124 4.56 -26.70 0.25
N ARG A 125 4.56 -26.19 1.49
CA ARG A 125 5.21 -26.75 2.70
C ARG A 125 6.71 -27.07 2.56
N LYS A 126 7.30 -26.79 1.40
CA LYS A 126 8.73 -26.89 1.16
C LYS A 126 9.40 -25.71 1.84
N ASP A 127 10.64 -25.93 2.28
CA ASP A 127 11.62 -24.86 2.43
C ASP A 127 11.85 -24.21 1.07
N ILE A 128 10.97 -23.29 0.70
CA ILE A 128 11.28 -22.23 -0.25
C ILE A 128 12.34 -21.39 0.44
N LYS A 129 13.59 -21.83 0.34
CA LYS A 129 14.77 -21.06 0.73
C LYS A 129 14.56 -19.65 0.22
N SER A 130 14.65 -18.70 1.15
CA SER A 130 14.28 -17.29 1.03
C SER A 130 14.42 -16.79 -0.41
N MET A 131 13.32 -16.31 -1.01
CA MET A 131 13.32 -15.90 -2.42
C MET A 131 14.56 -15.05 -2.72
N PRO A 132 15.43 -15.44 -3.70
CA PRO A 132 16.75 -14.85 -3.81
C PRO A 132 16.65 -13.33 -3.95
N VAL A 133 17.49 -12.59 -3.22
CA VAL A 133 17.38 -11.13 -3.10
C VAL A 133 17.37 -10.43 -4.46
N TRP A 134 18.05 -11.00 -5.48
CA TRP A 134 18.01 -10.49 -6.86
C TRP A 134 16.62 -10.62 -7.51
N VAL A 135 15.85 -11.69 -7.24
CA VAL A 135 14.48 -11.87 -7.76
C VAL A 135 13.56 -10.85 -7.12
N THR A 136 13.63 -10.68 -5.80
CA THR A 136 12.82 -9.69 -5.07
C THR A 136 13.12 -8.27 -5.55
N LYS A 137 14.40 -7.91 -5.72
CA LYS A 137 14.80 -6.60 -6.26
C LYS A 137 14.34 -6.43 -7.70
N GLY A 138 14.52 -7.42 -8.57
CA GLY A 138 14.10 -7.38 -9.97
C GLY A 138 12.60 -7.18 -10.12
N LEU A 139 11.79 -7.91 -9.35
CA LEU A 139 10.34 -7.80 -9.34
C LEU A 139 9.86 -6.43 -8.83
N VAL A 140 10.49 -5.91 -7.76
CA VAL A 140 10.26 -4.54 -7.27
C VAL A 140 10.59 -3.50 -8.35
N THR A 141 11.76 -3.58 -8.96
CA THR A 141 12.16 -2.64 -10.03
C THR A 141 11.21 -2.72 -11.23
N ALA A 142 10.77 -3.92 -11.62
CA ALA A 142 9.78 -4.10 -12.67
C ALA A 142 8.43 -3.42 -12.35
N ILE A 143 7.94 -3.52 -11.11
CA ILE A 143 6.72 -2.82 -10.66
C ILE A 143 6.89 -1.30 -10.77
N TRP A 144 8.01 -0.75 -10.30
CA TRP A 144 8.28 0.70 -10.39
C TRP A 144 8.38 1.18 -11.84
N VAL A 145 9.11 0.46 -12.69
CA VAL A 145 9.25 0.78 -14.12
C VAL A 145 7.88 0.70 -14.82
N PHE A 146 7.09 -0.33 -14.54
CA PHE A 146 5.76 -0.50 -15.12
C PHE A 146 4.81 0.65 -14.74
N ILE A 147 4.74 1.01 -13.44
CA ILE A 147 3.83 2.06 -12.97
C ILE A 147 4.30 3.46 -13.39
N ALA A 148 5.61 3.73 -13.39
CA ALA A 148 6.17 4.96 -13.93
C ALA A 148 5.91 5.07 -15.44
N PHE A 149 6.06 3.99 -16.21
CA PHE A 149 5.74 3.94 -17.63
C PHE A 149 4.25 4.21 -17.89
N MET A 150 3.34 3.56 -17.16
CA MET A 150 1.89 3.80 -17.32
C MET A 150 1.48 5.24 -16.99
N THR A 151 2.04 5.82 -15.94
CA THR A 151 1.77 7.22 -15.52
C THR A 151 2.31 8.22 -16.55
N MET A 152 3.52 8.00 -17.07
CA MET A 152 4.11 8.82 -18.13
C MET A 152 3.36 8.68 -19.45
N LEU A 153 2.96 7.46 -19.82
CA LEU A 153 2.21 7.20 -21.05
C LEU A 153 0.85 7.90 -21.04
N GLY A 154 0.12 7.84 -19.92
CA GLY A 154 -1.13 8.59 -19.73
C GLY A 154 -0.92 10.10 -19.87
N ASN A 155 0.08 10.65 -19.17
CA ASN A 155 0.37 12.09 -19.24
C ASN A 155 0.86 12.57 -20.62
N VAL A 156 1.61 11.74 -21.37
CA VAL A 156 2.14 12.11 -22.70
C VAL A 156 1.08 11.96 -23.80
N LEU A 157 0.30 10.87 -23.82
CA LEU A 157 -0.67 10.62 -24.89
C LEU A 157 -1.89 11.54 -24.84
N ASN A 158 -2.26 12.03 -23.65
CA ASN A 158 -3.41 12.94 -23.47
C ASN A 158 -2.96 14.42 -23.32
N ARG A 159 -1.77 14.77 -23.82
CA ARG A 159 -1.26 16.15 -23.82
C ARG A 159 -1.50 16.79 -25.18
N GLY A 160 -2.57 17.58 -25.31
CA GLY A 160 -2.93 18.26 -26.55
C GLY A 160 -3.62 19.61 -26.33
N LYS A 161 -3.58 20.48 -27.35
CA LYS A 161 -4.40 21.70 -27.37
C LYS A 161 -5.88 21.29 -27.52
N GLY A 162 -6.75 21.77 -26.65
CA GLY A 162 -8.20 21.48 -26.69
C GLY A 162 -8.62 20.15 -26.07
N GLN A 163 -7.72 19.43 -25.38
CA GLN A 163 -8.09 18.30 -24.52
C GLN A 163 -8.13 18.76 -23.04
N PRO A 164 -9.02 18.20 -22.20
CA PRO A 164 -9.00 18.46 -20.76
C PRO A 164 -7.68 18.01 -20.13
N HIS A 165 -7.30 18.61 -19.01
CA HIS A 165 -6.07 18.22 -18.31
C HIS A 165 -6.15 16.75 -17.85
N PHE A 166 -5.10 15.96 -18.12
CA PHE A 166 -5.05 14.55 -17.73
C PHE A 166 -5.16 14.36 -16.21
N GLU A 167 -4.46 15.20 -15.44
CA GLU A 167 -4.63 15.34 -14.00
C GLU A 167 -5.50 16.58 -13.71
N ALA A 168 -6.65 16.38 -13.07
CA ALA A 168 -7.65 17.42 -12.81
C ALA A 168 -8.31 17.25 -11.43
N PRO A 169 -9.06 18.24 -10.91
CA PRO A 169 -9.83 18.09 -9.67
C PRO A 169 -10.84 16.93 -9.75
N THR A 170 -10.87 16.04 -8.74
CA THR A 170 -11.80 14.88 -8.73
C THR A 170 -12.58 14.59 -7.42
N PRO A 171 -13.28 15.56 -6.80
CA PRO A 171 -13.19 17.01 -6.96
C PRO A 171 -12.31 17.66 -5.87
N TYR A 172 -12.10 16.98 -4.72
CA TYR A 172 -11.41 17.50 -3.53
C TYR A 172 -9.88 17.40 -3.57
N TRP A 173 -9.34 16.70 -4.57
CA TRP A 173 -7.92 16.57 -4.84
C TRP A 173 -7.70 16.33 -6.32
N CYS A 174 -6.47 16.56 -6.78
CA CYS A 174 -6.09 16.31 -8.15
C CYS A 174 -5.72 14.85 -8.39
N TRP A 175 -6.25 14.30 -9.47
CA TRP A 175 -6.03 12.93 -9.91
C TRP A 175 -6.47 12.78 -11.38
N ILE A 176 -6.32 11.58 -11.97
CA ILE A 176 -6.71 11.30 -13.35
C ILE A 176 -8.17 11.74 -13.59
N GLY A 177 -8.34 12.64 -14.56
CA GLY A 177 -9.59 13.34 -14.85
C GLY A 177 -10.76 12.41 -15.14
N VAL A 178 -11.97 12.90 -14.88
CA VAL A 178 -13.22 12.11 -15.02
C VAL A 178 -13.45 11.63 -16.46
N ASP A 179 -13.05 12.43 -17.44
CA ASP A 179 -13.15 12.14 -18.88
C ASP A 179 -12.30 10.94 -19.30
N TYR A 180 -11.23 10.66 -18.54
CA TYR A 180 -10.23 9.63 -18.83
C TYR A 180 -10.52 8.31 -18.10
N LEU A 181 -11.78 7.88 -18.04
CA LEU A 181 -12.21 6.67 -17.31
C LEU A 181 -11.39 5.40 -17.66
N ARG A 182 -10.99 5.23 -18.93
CA ARG A 182 -10.13 4.10 -19.35
C ARG A 182 -8.77 4.13 -18.65
N TRP A 183 -8.17 5.31 -18.51
CA TRP A 183 -6.90 5.51 -17.80
C TRP A 183 -7.06 5.40 -16.28
N ARG A 184 -8.19 5.85 -15.72
CA ARG A 184 -8.53 5.64 -14.29
C ARG A 184 -8.58 4.16 -13.91
N ILE A 185 -9.19 3.33 -14.75
CA ILE A 185 -9.32 1.89 -14.52
C ILE A 185 -7.95 1.21 -14.68
N TRP A 186 -7.32 1.30 -15.85
CA TRP A 186 -6.07 0.57 -16.14
C TRP A 186 -4.83 1.15 -15.46
N GLY A 187 -4.82 2.45 -15.17
CA GLY A 187 -3.72 3.13 -14.49
C GLY A 187 -3.71 2.98 -12.97
N GLN A 188 -4.82 2.54 -12.35
CA GLN A 188 -4.94 2.44 -10.89
C GLN A 188 -5.96 1.41 -10.40
N TYR A 189 -7.27 1.60 -10.65
CA TYR A 189 -8.31 0.81 -9.97
C TYR A 189 -8.26 -0.69 -10.26
N PHE A 190 -7.91 -1.09 -11.48
CA PHE A 190 -7.75 -2.51 -11.84
C PHE A 190 -6.75 -3.20 -10.91
N TRP A 191 -5.61 -2.57 -10.62
CA TRP A 191 -4.58 -3.12 -9.75
C TRP A 191 -5.00 -3.16 -8.29
N TRP A 192 -5.76 -2.16 -7.83
CA TRP A 192 -6.36 -2.17 -6.49
C TRP A 192 -7.32 -3.33 -6.30
N TRP A 193 -8.28 -3.50 -7.21
CA TRP A 193 -9.29 -4.55 -7.13
C TRP A 193 -8.71 -5.94 -7.35
N LEU A 194 -7.73 -6.09 -8.26
CA LEU A 194 -6.96 -7.32 -8.42
C LEU A 194 -6.24 -7.71 -7.12
N THR A 195 -5.54 -6.76 -6.49
CA THR A 195 -4.84 -6.98 -5.22
C THR A 195 -5.81 -7.35 -4.10
N LEU A 196 -6.92 -6.63 -3.98
CA LEU A 196 -7.97 -6.89 -2.99
C LEU A 196 -8.58 -8.29 -3.17
N GLY A 197 -8.98 -8.64 -4.39
CA GLY A 197 -9.58 -9.93 -4.71
C GLY A 197 -8.61 -11.10 -4.48
N VAL A 198 -7.40 -11.03 -5.03
CA VAL A 198 -6.38 -12.07 -4.83
C VAL A 198 -6.01 -12.21 -3.35
N SER A 199 -5.86 -11.10 -2.62
CA SER A 199 -5.60 -11.14 -1.17
C SER A 199 -6.73 -11.82 -0.41
N PHE A 200 -8.00 -11.51 -0.72
CA PHE A 200 -9.14 -12.17 -0.08
C PHE A 200 -9.15 -13.69 -0.32
N PHE A 201 -8.96 -14.13 -1.56
CA PHE A 201 -8.93 -15.55 -1.91
C PHE A 201 -7.70 -16.30 -1.39
N ILE A 202 -6.55 -15.63 -1.19
CA ILE A 202 -5.33 -16.23 -0.65
C ILE A 202 -5.32 -16.28 0.88
N CYS A 203 -5.83 -15.24 1.55
CA CYS A 203 -5.69 -15.11 3.00
C CYS A 203 -6.40 -16.23 3.77
N LEU A 204 -7.62 -16.59 3.37
CA LEU A 204 -8.40 -17.61 4.05
C LEU A 204 -7.81 -19.03 3.90
N PRO A 205 -7.46 -19.55 2.70
CA PRO A 205 -6.80 -20.84 2.55
C PRO A 205 -5.43 -20.90 3.26
N THR A 206 -4.64 -19.82 3.20
CA THR A 206 -3.33 -19.76 3.87
C THR A 206 -3.50 -19.88 5.39
N TYR A 207 -4.41 -19.10 5.99
CA TYR A 207 -4.73 -19.18 7.41
C TYR A 207 -5.24 -20.59 7.82
N LEU A 208 -6.11 -21.21 7.01
CA LEU A 208 -6.61 -22.56 7.27
C LEU A 208 -5.52 -23.63 7.16
N CYS A 209 -4.57 -23.52 6.22
CA CYS A 209 -3.43 -24.42 6.13
C CYS A 209 -2.53 -24.30 7.37
N LEU A 210 -2.22 -23.07 7.77
CA LEU A 210 -1.43 -22.75 8.98
C LEU A 210 -2.12 -23.17 10.28
N ARG A 211 -3.46 -23.31 10.29
CA ARG A 211 -4.23 -23.87 11.40
C ARG A 211 -4.23 -25.40 11.42
N LYS A 212 -4.31 -26.06 10.25
CA LYS A 212 -4.49 -27.51 10.13
C LYS A 212 -3.24 -28.36 10.32
N ALA A 213 -2.03 -27.85 10.03
CA ALA A 213 -0.82 -28.63 10.28
C ALA A 213 -0.49 -28.69 11.79
N GLU A 214 0.06 -29.80 12.25
CA GLU A 214 0.41 -30.03 13.66
C GLU A 214 1.76 -29.37 14.01
N PHE A 215 1.79 -28.03 13.92
CA PHE A 215 2.95 -27.18 14.22
C PHE A 215 3.38 -27.19 15.72
N ASN A 216 2.72 -27.98 16.58
CA ASN A 216 2.96 -27.94 18.03
C ASN A 216 4.19 -28.74 18.49
N THR A 217 4.64 -29.73 17.70
CA THR A 217 5.67 -30.70 18.11
C THR A 217 7.08 -30.35 17.64
N ASN A 218 7.22 -29.46 16.63
CA ASN A 218 8.52 -29.07 16.07
C ASN A 218 8.72 -27.53 16.17
N PRO A 219 9.80 -27.04 16.83
CA PRO A 219 10.07 -25.61 16.98
C PRO A 219 10.36 -24.86 15.66
N GLU A 220 10.90 -25.53 14.65
CA GLU A 220 11.18 -24.96 13.32
C GLU A 220 9.87 -24.64 12.59
N LEU A 221 8.94 -25.60 12.57
CA LEU A 221 7.57 -25.42 12.08
C LEU A 221 6.88 -24.23 12.78
N LYS A 222 7.05 -24.10 14.10
CA LYS A 222 6.46 -22.99 14.87
C LYS A 222 6.99 -21.61 14.43
N ALA A 223 8.26 -21.52 14.03
CA ALA A 223 8.83 -20.29 13.45
C ALA A 223 8.22 -20.00 12.07
N ILE A 224 8.18 -20.98 11.16
CA ILE A 224 7.58 -20.84 9.82
C ILE A 224 6.13 -20.39 9.90
N LYS A 225 5.34 -20.94 10.84
CA LYS A 225 3.95 -20.53 11.09
C LYS A 225 3.86 -19.06 11.52
N ARG A 226 4.72 -18.61 12.43
CA ARG A 226 4.75 -17.21 12.89
C ARG A 226 5.10 -16.27 11.74
N GLU A 227 6.13 -16.58 10.97
CA GLU A 227 6.58 -15.75 9.83
C GLU A 227 5.54 -15.66 8.72
N SER A 228 4.86 -16.78 8.43
CA SER A 228 3.74 -16.81 7.48
C SER A 228 2.57 -15.96 7.94
N LEU A 229 2.19 -16.02 9.22
CA LEU A 229 1.12 -15.17 9.80
C LEU A 229 1.50 -13.68 9.81
N VAL A 230 2.77 -13.36 10.09
CA VAL A 230 3.31 -11.99 10.00
C VAL A 230 3.23 -11.45 8.58
N THR A 231 3.61 -12.25 7.59
CA THR A 231 3.56 -11.86 6.18
C THR A 231 2.11 -11.69 5.70
N LEU A 232 1.19 -12.50 6.24
CA LEU A 232 -0.25 -12.40 5.98
C LEU A 232 -0.91 -11.14 6.56
N ALA A 233 -0.31 -10.50 7.56
CA ALA A 233 -0.87 -9.29 8.17
C ALA A 233 -0.94 -8.11 7.19
N TYR A 234 0.04 -7.98 6.28
CA TYR A 234 0.08 -6.91 5.26
C TYR A 234 -1.12 -6.92 4.30
N PRO A 235 -1.45 -8.04 3.60
CA PRO A 235 -2.64 -8.09 2.75
C PRO A 235 -3.96 -7.99 3.54
N ILE A 236 -4.00 -8.46 4.80
CA ILE A 236 -5.19 -8.26 5.66
C ILE A 236 -5.40 -6.76 5.96
N VAL A 237 -4.35 -6.05 6.38
CA VAL A 237 -4.37 -4.60 6.58
C VAL A 237 -4.81 -3.88 5.31
N TYR A 238 -4.22 -4.23 4.16
CA TYR A 238 -4.63 -3.69 2.87
C TYR A 238 -6.13 -3.85 2.61
N CYS A 239 -6.67 -5.06 2.75
CA CYS A 239 -8.09 -5.33 2.55
C CYS A 239 -8.99 -4.46 3.46
N ILE A 240 -8.62 -4.31 4.75
CA ILE A 240 -9.39 -3.50 5.71
C ILE A 240 -9.45 -2.03 5.27
N PHE A 241 -8.33 -1.46 4.82
CA PHE A 241 -8.25 -0.04 4.47
C PHE A 241 -8.73 0.29 3.06
N ILE A 242 -8.54 -0.59 2.07
CA ILE A 242 -8.91 -0.34 0.67
C ILE A 242 -10.38 -0.68 0.35
N LEU A 243 -10.99 -1.64 1.07
CA LEU A 243 -12.35 -2.11 0.76
C LEU A 243 -13.41 -1.00 0.89
N PRO A 244 -13.45 -0.17 1.95
CA PRO A 244 -14.44 0.90 2.07
C PRO A 244 -14.32 1.93 0.94
N LEU A 245 -13.10 2.32 0.59
CA LEU A 245 -12.82 3.25 -0.52
C LEU A 245 -13.21 2.64 -1.87
N SER A 246 -12.91 1.35 -2.08
CA SER A 246 -13.27 0.62 -3.30
C SER A 246 -14.78 0.56 -3.51
N VAL A 247 -15.56 0.29 -2.45
CA VAL A 247 -17.03 0.26 -2.50
C VAL A 247 -17.58 1.65 -2.86
N VAL A 248 -17.11 2.71 -2.20
CA VAL A 248 -17.50 4.10 -2.51
C VAL A 248 -17.20 4.46 -3.96
N ARG A 249 -16.01 4.12 -4.47
CA ARG A 249 -15.64 4.39 -5.87
C ARG A 249 -16.45 3.57 -6.86
N TRP A 250 -16.76 2.31 -6.56
CA TRP A 250 -17.56 1.48 -7.45
C TRP A 250 -19.03 1.95 -7.52
N ILE A 251 -19.63 2.35 -6.39
CA ILE A 251 -20.96 2.99 -6.39
C ILE A 251 -20.96 4.24 -7.29
N SER A 252 -19.89 5.05 -7.25
CA SER A 252 -19.74 6.22 -8.11
C SER A 252 -19.61 5.89 -9.61
N PHE A 253 -19.22 4.66 -10.00
CA PHE A 253 -19.21 4.23 -11.41
C PHE A 253 -20.52 3.60 -11.86
N ILE A 254 -21.30 3.01 -10.94
CA ILE A 254 -22.60 2.43 -11.28
C ILE A 254 -23.67 3.53 -11.34
N SER A 255 -23.62 4.49 -10.42
CA SER A 255 -24.58 5.58 -10.29
C SER A 255 -24.42 6.67 -11.36
N HIS A 256 -24.90 6.37 -12.57
CA HIS A 256 -24.92 7.30 -13.70
C HIS A 256 -26.01 8.39 -13.60
N GLY A 257 -26.66 8.57 -12.44
CA GLY A 257 -27.66 9.63 -12.26
C GLY A 257 -28.63 9.47 -11.08
N GLY A 258 -28.15 9.52 -9.83
CA GLY A 258 -29.07 9.74 -8.70
C GLY A 258 -28.53 9.63 -7.29
N SER A 259 -27.64 8.67 -6.99
CA SER A 259 -27.09 8.55 -5.62
C SER A 259 -25.84 9.42 -5.43
N HIS A 260 -26.07 10.68 -5.05
CA HIS A 260 -25.00 11.53 -4.53
C HIS A 260 -24.39 10.89 -3.27
N ILE A 261 -23.18 10.37 -3.42
CA ILE A 261 -22.36 9.94 -2.28
C ILE A 261 -22.02 11.18 -1.47
N SER A 262 -22.38 11.20 -0.18
CA SER A 262 -22.06 12.32 0.70
C SER A 262 -20.56 12.59 0.72
N THR A 263 -20.17 13.86 0.59
CA THR A 263 -18.77 14.29 0.65
C THR A 263 -18.07 13.76 1.90
N THR A 264 -18.76 13.82 3.05
CA THR A 264 -18.27 13.30 4.34
C THR A 264 -17.95 11.81 4.27
N THR A 265 -18.77 11.00 3.59
CA THR A 265 -18.51 9.56 3.41
C THR A 265 -17.25 9.33 2.58
N ASN A 266 -17.10 10.01 1.43
CA ASN A 266 -15.94 9.88 0.54
C ASN A 266 -14.64 10.28 1.27
N LEU A 267 -14.64 11.42 1.98
CA LEU A 267 -13.48 11.90 2.72
C LEU A 267 -13.16 11.05 3.97
N THR A 268 -14.16 10.44 4.60
CA THR A 268 -13.96 9.48 5.70
C THR A 268 -13.28 8.20 5.22
N VAL A 269 -13.74 7.60 4.11
CA VAL A 269 -13.09 6.39 3.58
C VAL A 269 -11.71 6.70 2.98
N ALA A 270 -11.50 7.90 2.44
CA ALA A 270 -10.18 8.38 2.04
C ALA A 270 -9.25 8.50 3.27
N ALA A 271 -9.74 9.02 4.40
CA ALA A 271 -8.94 9.14 5.62
C ALA A 271 -8.55 7.79 6.22
N ILE A 272 -9.48 6.84 6.22
CA ILE A 272 -9.22 5.44 6.56
C ILE A 272 -8.08 4.93 5.66
N PHE A 273 -8.20 5.07 4.33
CA PHE A 273 -7.16 4.61 3.41
C PHE A 273 -5.80 5.32 3.59
N SER A 274 -5.77 6.61 3.96
CA SER A 274 -4.55 7.38 4.26
C SER A 274 -3.78 6.87 5.50
N LEU A 275 -4.38 6.01 6.34
CA LEU A 275 -3.71 5.33 7.46
C LEU A 275 -3.01 4.02 7.06
N THR A 276 -3.13 3.57 5.81
CA THR A 276 -2.47 2.34 5.32
C THR A 276 -0.94 2.37 5.52
N PRO A 277 -0.22 3.47 5.20
CA PRO A 277 1.23 3.52 5.39
C PRO A 277 1.64 3.49 6.88
N ALA A 278 0.95 4.24 7.76
CA ALA A 278 1.14 4.13 9.22
C ALA A 278 0.93 2.70 9.74
N SER A 279 -0.08 2.00 9.23
CA SER A 279 -0.38 0.62 9.62
C SER A 279 0.71 -0.36 9.16
N ASN A 280 1.27 -0.17 7.97
CA ASN A 280 2.43 -0.95 7.49
C ASN A 280 3.69 -0.68 8.34
N VAL A 281 3.90 0.56 8.80
CA VAL A 281 4.97 0.89 9.77
C VAL A 281 4.73 0.19 11.11
N ALA A 282 3.51 0.24 11.65
CA ALA A 282 3.16 -0.42 12.91
C ALA A 282 3.36 -1.94 12.84
N LEU A 283 2.90 -2.57 11.75
CA LEU A 283 3.18 -3.99 11.47
C LEU A 283 4.69 -4.27 11.46
N LEU A 284 5.49 -3.46 10.76
CA LEU A 284 6.94 -3.61 10.76
C LEU A 284 7.52 -3.53 12.17
N LEU A 285 7.20 -2.49 12.95
CA LEU A 285 7.74 -2.30 14.30
C LEU A 285 7.38 -3.46 15.24
N VAL A 286 6.13 -3.94 15.21
CA VAL A 286 5.66 -5.07 16.04
C VAL A 286 6.30 -6.41 15.62
N THR A 287 6.67 -6.57 14.35
CA THR A 287 7.17 -7.86 13.83
C THR A 287 8.70 -7.94 13.72
N ARG A 288 9.39 -6.78 13.75
CA ARG A 288 10.84 -6.65 13.64
C ARG A 288 11.62 -7.16 14.86
N THR A 289 10.98 -7.40 16.00
CA THR A 289 11.64 -7.95 17.19
C THR A 289 12.12 -9.39 17.03
N ASP A 290 11.55 -10.19 16.12
CA ASP A 290 11.91 -11.61 15.95
C ASP A 290 11.93 -12.15 14.50
N SER A 291 11.40 -11.44 13.49
CA SER A 291 11.14 -12.07 12.18
C SER A 291 12.38 -12.22 11.30
N VAL A 292 12.66 -13.46 10.85
CA VAL A 292 13.86 -13.84 10.06
C VAL A 292 13.88 -13.25 8.64
N LEU A 293 12.78 -12.66 8.18
CA LEU A 293 12.66 -11.91 6.92
C LEU A 293 13.74 -10.82 6.73
N PHE A 294 14.38 -10.37 7.81
CA PHE A 294 15.47 -9.38 7.80
C PHE A 294 16.85 -9.93 8.19
N GLY A 295 17.11 -11.21 7.91
CA GLY A 295 18.48 -11.70 7.78
C GLY A 295 19.33 -11.55 9.05
N LYS A 296 18.82 -12.01 10.20
CA LYS A 296 19.75 -12.54 11.20
C LYS A 296 20.41 -13.75 10.54
N SER A 297 21.65 -13.58 10.08
CA SER A 297 22.55 -14.72 10.00
C SER A 297 22.63 -15.28 11.41
N LYS A 298 21.85 -16.33 11.69
CA LYS A 298 22.29 -17.30 12.66
C LYS A 298 23.57 -17.85 12.04
N ASN A 299 24.70 -17.34 12.53
CA ASN A 299 25.94 -18.08 12.50
C ASN A 299 25.67 -19.33 13.34
N PHE A 300 25.04 -20.31 12.71
CA PHE A 300 24.91 -21.65 13.23
C PHE A 300 26.32 -22.21 13.13
N THR A 301 27.10 -21.99 14.18
CA THR A 301 28.26 -22.81 14.49
C THR A 301 27.76 -24.24 14.34
N SER A 302 28.23 -24.93 13.30
CA SER A 302 27.74 -26.24 12.91
C SER A 302 28.20 -27.28 13.93
N GLY A 303 27.56 -27.27 15.09
CA GLY A 303 27.65 -28.30 16.12
C GLY A 303 26.86 -29.56 15.73
N TYR A 304 26.96 -29.97 14.47
CA TYR A 304 26.76 -31.35 14.10
C TYR A 304 28.14 -31.98 14.01
N PRO A 305 28.48 -32.99 14.84
CA PRO A 305 29.72 -33.72 14.66
C PRO A 305 29.73 -34.31 13.26
N SER A 306 30.88 -34.23 12.61
CA SER A 306 31.07 -34.83 11.29
C SER A 306 30.86 -36.35 11.37
N LEU A 307 30.52 -36.97 10.24
CA LEU A 307 30.43 -38.43 10.15
C LEU A 307 31.79 -39.13 10.41
N SER A 308 32.91 -38.37 10.34
CA SER A 308 34.22 -38.77 10.85
C SER A 308 34.31 -38.79 12.38
N ASP A 309 33.84 -37.74 13.07
CA ASP A 309 33.93 -37.63 14.55
C ASP A 309 33.14 -38.76 15.26
N SER A 310 32.00 -39.17 14.68
CA SER A 310 31.17 -40.25 15.21
C SER A 310 31.79 -41.64 15.00
N GLN A 311 32.55 -41.86 13.92
CA GLN A 311 33.35 -43.07 13.74
C GLN A 311 34.56 -43.11 14.68
N GLU A 312 35.20 -41.97 14.93
CA GLU A 312 36.37 -41.88 15.82
C GLU A 312 35.97 -42.06 17.30
N TYR A 313 34.87 -41.43 17.73
CA TYR A 313 34.30 -41.63 19.07
C TYR A 313 33.84 -43.08 19.33
N SER A 314 33.28 -43.76 18.32
CA SER A 314 32.91 -45.18 18.43
C SER A 314 34.15 -46.08 18.52
N ARG A 315 35.19 -45.80 17.73
CA ARG A 315 36.46 -46.56 17.77
C ARG A 315 37.17 -46.42 19.11
N HIS A 316 37.27 -45.19 19.63
CA HIS A 316 37.93 -44.90 20.90
C HIS A 316 37.20 -45.53 22.11
N ASN A 317 35.86 -45.65 22.07
CA ASN A 317 35.13 -46.37 23.12
C ASN A 317 35.28 -47.89 23.02
N PHE A 318 35.39 -48.45 21.80
CA PHE A 318 35.64 -49.88 21.60
C PHE A 318 37.02 -50.31 22.14
N GLU A 319 38.07 -49.53 21.83
CA GLU A 319 39.42 -49.77 22.35
C GLU A 319 39.53 -49.58 23.87
N LYS A 320 38.66 -48.75 24.47
CA LYS A 320 38.63 -48.53 25.92
C LYS A 320 37.96 -49.68 26.65
N ASN A 321 36.87 -50.24 26.11
CA ASN A 321 36.20 -51.41 26.67
C ASN A 321 37.07 -52.68 26.56
N GLN A 322 37.75 -52.92 25.42
CA GLN A 322 38.68 -54.05 25.31
C GLN A 322 39.81 -53.98 26.34
N ARG A 323 40.29 -52.77 26.69
CA ARG A 323 41.36 -52.59 27.67
C ARG A 323 40.90 -52.75 29.13
N SER A 324 39.60 -52.71 29.41
CA SER A 324 39.03 -53.02 30.73
C SER A 324 38.65 -54.49 30.92
N GLU A 325 38.60 -55.30 29.86
CA GLU A 325 38.35 -56.74 29.93
C GLU A 325 39.64 -57.58 30.05
N THR A 326 40.82 -56.95 29.95
CA THR A 326 42.14 -57.58 30.00
C THR A 326 43.01 -57.10 31.17
N SER A 327 42.39 -56.67 32.28
CA SER A 327 43.07 -56.25 33.51
C SER A 327 42.36 -56.73 34.77
#